data_AF-A0A662MIR0-F1
#
_entry.id   AF-A0A662MIR0-F1
#
_cell.length_a   1.000
_cell.length_b   1.000
_cell.length_c   1.000
_cell.angle_alpha   90.00
_cell.angle_beta   90.00
_cell.angle_gamma   90.00
#
_symmetry.space_group_name_H-M   'P 1'
#
loop_
_entity.id
_entity.type
_entity.pdbx_description
1 polymer ?
#
loop_
_entity_poly.entity_id
_entity_poly.type
_entity_poly.pdbx_seq_one_letter_code
_entity_poly.pdbx_strand_id
1 'polypeptide(L)'
;MMVEKRGISALEGMLVARSLMYSSVYFHKTSRIAEGMLCRAGEHLTDSELETVWKMSDGEVLRFMMERGGKAGELAKRLRFRRLYKSAFRLDSEMLSGEDDDSGQMREFVRTLADERERRKMESELERRANAPPGAVLVDVPDPGLVLSEPRLKRTDINVLGERPEPLSAISSLARALQRRPPVPWCLMVSCQEEIREDVARAAEKVVWSVLSGS
;
A
#
# COMPACT_ATOMS: atom_id res chain seq x y z
N MET A 1 0.89 -8.34 -28.82
CA MET A 1 0.82 -6.93 -29.26
C MET A 1 2.24 -6.47 -29.54
N MET A 2 2.48 -5.85 -30.70
CA MET A 2 3.78 -5.32 -31.10
C MET A 2 3.61 -3.89 -31.61
N VAL A 3 4.65 -3.08 -31.52
CA VAL A 3 4.64 -1.68 -31.96
C VAL A 3 5.79 -1.44 -32.93
N GLU A 4 5.58 -0.64 -33.97
CA GLU A 4 6.66 -0.27 -34.89
C GLU A 4 7.78 0.52 -34.17
N LYS A 5 9.00 0.49 -34.72
CA LYS A 5 10.13 1.28 -34.18
C LYS A 5 9.81 2.77 -34.00
N ARG A 6 8.95 3.34 -34.84
CA ARG A 6 8.52 4.75 -34.74
C ARG A 6 7.69 5.04 -33.48
N GLY A 7 7.10 4.02 -32.87
CA GLY A 7 6.30 4.13 -31.64
C GLY A 7 7.09 3.98 -30.34
N ILE A 8 8.42 3.84 -30.38
CA ILE A 8 9.25 3.69 -29.18
C ILE A 8 9.08 4.87 -28.23
N SER A 9 9.10 6.10 -28.73
CA SER A 9 8.96 7.31 -27.90
C SER A 9 7.59 7.38 -27.22
N ALA A 10 6.53 6.95 -27.90
CA ALA A 10 5.19 6.88 -27.33
C ALA A 10 5.11 5.82 -26.21
N LEU A 11 5.75 4.66 -26.40
CA LEU A 11 5.84 3.62 -25.38
C LEU A 11 6.64 4.06 -24.15
N GLU A 12 7.75 4.76 -24.35
CA GLU A 12 8.53 5.36 -23.27
C GLU A 12 7.70 6.38 -22.48
N GLY A 13 7.00 7.27 -23.16
CA GLY A 13 6.09 8.24 -22.53
C GLY A 13 4.98 7.55 -21.72
N MET A 14 4.37 6.50 -22.27
CA MET A 14 3.37 5.69 -21.57
C MET A 14 3.95 5.04 -20.29
N LEU A 15 5.16 4.50 -20.36
CA LEU A 15 5.82 3.86 -19.22
C LEU A 15 6.14 4.85 -18.11
N VAL A 16 6.62 6.04 -18.47
CA VAL A 16 6.87 7.13 -17.51
C VAL A 16 5.55 7.56 -16.86
N ALA A 17 4.52 7.85 -17.65
CA ALA A 17 3.21 8.25 -17.15
C ALA A 17 2.63 7.20 -16.19
N ARG A 18 2.74 5.91 -16.56
CA ARG A 18 2.33 4.80 -15.69
C ARG A 18 3.09 4.81 -14.37
N SER A 19 4.42 4.89 -14.38
CA SER A 19 5.23 4.91 -13.15
C SER A 19 4.86 6.08 -12.22
N LEU A 20 4.56 7.24 -12.80
CA LEU A 20 4.08 8.42 -12.06
C LEU A 20 2.70 8.20 -11.43
N MET A 21 1.77 7.54 -12.15
CA MET A 21 0.43 7.24 -11.62
C MET A 21 0.47 6.35 -10.37
N TYR A 22 1.30 5.30 -10.35
CA TYR A 22 1.45 4.45 -9.16
C TYR A 22 1.98 5.25 -7.98
N SER A 23 3.07 5.97 -8.17
CA SER A 23 3.74 6.66 -7.07
C SER A 23 2.99 7.90 -6.58
N SER A 24 2.32 8.63 -7.47
CA SER A 24 1.74 9.95 -7.17
C SER A 24 0.24 9.92 -6.88
N VAL A 25 -0.47 8.90 -7.38
CA VAL A 25 -1.94 8.83 -7.27
C VAL A 25 -2.36 7.58 -6.51
N TYR A 26 -2.08 6.38 -7.03
CA TYR A 26 -2.58 5.13 -6.45
C TYR A 26 -1.98 4.83 -5.08
N PHE A 27 -0.68 5.04 -4.92
CA PHE A 27 0.04 4.83 -3.65
C PHE A 27 0.37 6.13 -2.93
N HIS A 28 -0.38 7.20 -3.23
CA HIS A 28 -0.30 8.41 -2.45
C HIS A 28 -0.72 8.15 -1.01
N LYS A 29 0.15 8.51 -0.07
CA LYS A 29 0.00 8.19 1.35
C LYS A 29 -1.37 8.54 1.92
N THR A 30 -1.90 9.71 1.56
CA THR A 30 -3.18 10.19 2.09
C THR A 30 -4.37 9.39 1.56
N SER A 31 -4.32 8.96 0.29
CA SER A 31 -5.36 8.14 -0.32
C SER A 31 -5.39 6.76 0.32
N ARG A 32 -4.21 6.16 0.50
CA ARG A 32 -4.03 4.86 1.15
C ARG A 32 -4.44 4.87 2.63
N ILE A 33 -4.12 5.94 3.36
CA ILE A 33 -4.59 6.11 4.74
C ILE A 33 -6.12 6.20 4.79
N ALA A 34 -6.75 6.97 3.89
CA ALA A 34 -8.20 7.07 3.85
C ALA A 34 -8.87 5.73 3.51
N GLU A 35 -8.32 4.99 2.54
CA GLU A 35 -8.74 3.64 2.20
C GLU A 35 -8.62 2.70 3.41
N GLY A 36 -7.47 2.68 4.09
CA GLY A 36 -7.26 1.87 5.29
C GLY A 36 -8.24 2.21 6.42
N MET A 37 -8.54 3.50 6.62
CA MET A 37 -9.56 3.94 7.59
C MET A 37 -10.96 3.46 7.19
N LEU A 38 -11.29 3.43 5.91
CA LEU A 38 -12.59 2.95 5.41
C LEU A 38 -12.70 1.43 5.54
N CYS A 39 -11.66 0.67 5.15
CA CYS A 39 -11.60 -0.77 5.35
C CYS A 39 -11.77 -1.12 6.84
N ARG A 40 -11.05 -0.41 7.72
CA ARG A 40 -11.19 -0.57 9.17
C ARG A 40 -12.61 -0.27 9.65
N ALA A 41 -13.28 0.73 9.09
CA ALA A 41 -14.67 1.01 9.41
C ALA A 41 -15.60 -0.15 9.01
N GLY A 42 -15.37 -0.74 7.83
CA GLY A 42 -16.07 -1.91 7.31
C GLY A 42 -15.88 -3.17 8.17
N GLU A 43 -14.67 -3.40 8.68
CA GLU A 43 -14.36 -4.52 9.60
C GLU A 43 -15.15 -4.47 10.92
N HIS A 44 -15.75 -3.32 11.25
CA HIS A 44 -16.63 -3.18 12.42
C HIS A 44 -18.11 -3.42 12.13
N LEU A 45 -18.47 -3.70 10.87
CA LEU A 45 -19.83 -4.06 10.47
C LEU A 45 -20.06 -5.57 10.60
N THR A 46 -21.30 -5.98 10.85
CA THR A 46 -21.68 -7.41 10.82
C THR A 46 -21.88 -7.90 9.39
N ASP A 47 -21.87 -9.21 9.18
CA ASP A 47 -22.11 -9.81 7.85
C ASP A 47 -23.45 -9.34 7.24
N SER A 48 -24.50 -9.23 8.05
CA SER A 48 -25.81 -8.71 7.63
C SER A 48 -25.80 -7.22 7.26
N GLU A 49 -25.00 -6.40 7.96
CA GLU A 49 -24.79 -5.00 7.62
C GLU A 49 -24.03 -4.89 6.29
N LEU A 50 -23.02 -5.74 6.07
CA LEU A 50 -22.25 -5.81 4.83
C LEU A 50 -23.12 -6.20 3.63
N GLU A 51 -24.01 -7.20 3.76
CA GLU A 51 -25.00 -7.55 2.73
C GLU A 51 -25.86 -6.37 2.26
N THR A 52 -26.14 -5.44 3.18
CA THR A 52 -26.89 -4.22 2.89
C THR A 52 -26.00 -3.19 2.18
N VAL A 53 -24.76 -3.01 2.65
CA VAL A 53 -23.76 -2.11 2.07
C VAL A 53 -23.47 -2.42 0.60
N TRP A 54 -23.49 -3.69 0.17
CA TRP A 54 -23.27 -4.06 -1.23
C TRP A 54 -24.28 -3.47 -2.23
N LYS A 55 -25.42 -2.98 -1.75
CA LYS A 55 -26.49 -2.40 -2.59
C LYS A 55 -26.48 -0.87 -2.58
N MET A 56 -25.54 -0.26 -1.85
CA MET A 56 -25.46 1.17 -1.60
C MET A 56 -24.44 1.85 -2.50
N SER A 57 -24.68 3.11 -2.85
CA SER A 57 -23.67 4.03 -3.37
C SER A 57 -22.71 4.49 -2.28
N ASP A 58 -21.54 5.02 -2.65
CA ASP A 58 -20.52 5.52 -1.71
C ASP A 58 -21.07 6.50 -0.66
N GLY A 59 -21.98 7.39 -1.08
CA GLY A 59 -22.61 8.37 -0.18
C GLY A 59 -23.54 7.71 0.83
N GLU A 60 -24.25 6.67 0.42
CA GLU A 60 -25.14 5.88 1.29
C GLU A 60 -24.33 5.03 2.27
N VAL A 61 -23.22 4.43 1.84
CA VAL A 61 -22.31 3.67 2.72
C VAL A 61 -21.76 4.55 3.82
N LEU A 62 -21.25 5.75 3.48
CA LEU A 62 -20.74 6.69 4.47
C LEU A 62 -21.84 7.13 5.44
N ARG A 63 -23.04 7.42 4.94
CA ARG A 63 -24.18 7.79 5.79
C ARG A 63 -24.56 6.65 6.73
N PHE A 64 -24.68 5.43 6.21
CA PHE A 64 -25.00 4.23 6.96
C PHE A 64 -24.01 4.01 8.12
N MET A 65 -22.71 4.04 7.84
CA MET A 65 -21.68 3.88 8.87
C MET A 65 -21.76 4.98 9.94
N MET A 66 -21.99 6.23 9.55
CA MET A 66 -22.13 7.35 10.50
C MET A 66 -23.35 7.20 11.41
N GLU A 67 -24.49 6.75 10.88
CA GLU A 67 -25.74 6.51 11.62
C GLU A 67 -25.62 5.31 12.55
N ARG A 68 -24.94 4.24 12.10
CA ARG A 68 -24.64 3.04 12.89
C ARG A 68 -23.84 3.37 14.15
N GLY A 69 -22.93 4.34 14.08
CA GLY A 69 -22.13 4.77 15.22
C GLY A 69 -21.03 3.78 15.62
N GLY A 70 -20.58 3.85 16.87
CA GLY A 70 -19.42 3.10 17.35
C GLY A 70 -18.15 3.46 16.56
N LYS A 71 -17.26 2.47 16.40
CA LYS A 71 -15.97 2.68 15.71
C LYS A 71 -16.12 2.93 14.20
N ALA A 72 -17.05 2.22 13.55
CA ALA A 72 -17.39 2.44 12.14
C ALA A 72 -17.84 3.90 11.90
N GLY A 73 -18.75 4.41 12.75
CA GLY A 73 -19.24 5.78 12.66
C GLY A 73 -18.18 6.84 13.01
N GLU A 74 -17.29 6.56 13.97
CA GLU A 74 -16.14 7.44 14.26
C GLU A 74 -15.26 7.62 13.01
N LEU A 75 -14.86 6.52 12.38
CA LEU A 75 -14.00 6.51 11.20
C LEU A 75 -14.70 7.15 10.00
N ALA A 76 -15.99 6.85 9.77
CA ALA A 76 -16.77 7.47 8.71
C ALA A 76 -16.90 8.99 8.88
N LYS A 77 -17.10 9.49 10.12
CA LYS A 77 -17.08 10.93 10.41
C LYS A 77 -15.71 11.55 10.15
N ARG A 78 -14.63 10.89 10.57
CA ARG A 78 -13.26 11.34 10.28
C ARG A 78 -13.02 11.45 8.77
N LEU A 79 -13.43 10.46 7.99
CA LEU A 79 -13.34 10.48 6.54
C LEU A 79 -14.15 11.65 5.94
N ARG A 80 -15.42 11.79 6.34
CA ARG A 80 -16.32 12.86 5.86
C ARG A 80 -15.79 14.26 6.10
N PHE A 81 -15.16 14.49 7.25
CA PHE A 81 -14.58 15.78 7.67
C PHE A 81 -13.06 15.87 7.45
N ARG A 82 -12.48 14.92 6.69
CA ARG A 82 -11.05 14.90 6.34
C ARG A 82 -10.09 14.94 7.54
N ARG A 83 -10.51 14.38 8.69
CA ARG A 83 -9.69 14.17 9.89
C ARG A 83 -8.97 12.83 9.81
N LEU A 84 -8.13 12.70 8.79
CA LEU A 84 -7.42 11.47 8.47
C LEU A 84 -6.30 11.19 9.47
N TYR A 85 -5.95 9.92 9.61
CA TYR A 85 -4.73 9.50 10.31
C TYR A 85 -3.49 10.09 9.61
N LYS A 86 -2.37 10.11 10.32
CA LYS A 86 -1.08 10.62 9.85
C LYS A 86 -0.10 9.47 9.75
N SER A 87 0.77 9.51 8.74
CA SER A 87 1.90 8.58 8.63
C SER A 87 2.87 8.83 9.78
N ALA A 88 3.06 7.81 10.63
CA ALA A 88 4.00 7.83 11.74
C ALA A 88 5.33 7.19 11.35
N PHE A 89 5.29 6.08 10.60
CA PHE A 89 6.47 5.34 10.17
C PHE A 89 6.27 4.73 8.79
N ARG A 90 7.36 4.53 8.04
CA ARG A 90 7.35 3.96 6.69
C ARG A 90 8.66 3.24 6.41
N LEU A 91 8.57 2.11 5.71
CA LEU A 91 9.71 1.44 5.10
C LEU A 91 9.63 1.56 3.59
N ASP A 92 10.74 1.96 2.97
CA ASP A 92 10.84 2.05 1.52
C ASP A 92 11.00 0.66 0.90
N SER A 93 10.44 0.50 -0.30
CA SER A 93 10.48 -0.78 -1.04
C SER A 93 11.90 -1.24 -1.40
N GLU A 94 12.87 -0.32 -1.38
CA GLU A 94 14.28 -0.62 -1.63
C GLU A 94 14.87 -1.54 -0.57
N MET A 95 14.36 -1.49 0.67
CA MET A 95 14.76 -2.40 1.77
C MET A 95 14.44 -3.87 1.48
N LEU A 96 13.62 -4.16 0.47
CA LEU A 96 13.31 -5.53 0.05
C LEU A 96 14.16 -6.02 -1.12
N SER A 97 14.99 -5.15 -1.70
CA SER A 97 15.66 -5.40 -2.98
C SER A 97 17.04 -6.04 -2.85
N GLY A 98 17.65 -6.01 -1.67
CA GLY A 98 18.96 -6.63 -1.42
C GLY A 98 18.92 -8.16 -1.41
N GLU A 99 20.09 -8.77 -1.58
CA GLU A 99 20.30 -10.23 -1.47
C GLU A 99 20.94 -10.62 -0.13
N ASP A 100 21.21 -9.64 0.73
CA ASP A 100 21.68 -9.81 2.10
C ASP A 100 20.60 -10.37 3.04
N ASP A 101 21.05 -10.91 4.18
CA ASP A 101 20.18 -11.58 5.15
C ASP A 101 19.11 -10.63 5.70
N ASP A 102 19.48 -9.37 5.98
CA ASP A 102 18.57 -8.32 6.44
C ASP A 102 17.40 -8.09 5.47
N SER A 103 17.69 -7.99 4.16
CA SER A 103 16.66 -7.88 3.11
C SER A 103 15.81 -9.15 3.01
N GLY A 104 16.39 -10.32 3.27
CA GLY A 104 15.69 -11.61 3.37
C GLY A 104 14.65 -11.61 4.50
N GLN A 105 15.10 -11.30 5.72
CA GLN A 105 14.27 -11.23 6.92
C GLN A 105 13.15 -10.18 6.77
N MET A 106 13.47 -9.00 6.21
CA MET A 106 12.47 -7.95 5.97
C MET A 106 11.39 -8.39 4.97
N ARG A 107 11.76 -9.13 3.92
CA ARG A 107 10.79 -9.71 2.96
C ARG A 107 9.85 -10.69 3.63
N GLU A 108 10.34 -11.55 4.50
CA GLU A 108 9.52 -12.52 5.23
C GLU A 108 8.57 -11.81 6.22
N PHE A 109 9.08 -10.81 6.93
CA PHE A 109 8.29 -9.98 7.84
C PHE A 109 7.14 -9.27 7.13
N VAL A 110 7.43 -8.56 6.04
CA VAL A 110 6.39 -7.87 5.26
C VAL A 110 5.38 -8.86 4.68
N ARG A 111 5.82 -10.04 4.20
CA ARG A 111 4.91 -11.09 3.73
C ARG A 111 3.99 -11.61 4.83
N THR A 112 4.51 -11.77 6.05
CA THR A 112 3.71 -12.19 7.21
C THR A 112 2.60 -11.18 7.50
N LEU A 113 2.90 -9.89 7.38
CA LEU A 113 1.92 -8.81 7.57
C LEU A 113 0.90 -8.68 6.42
N ALA A 114 0.99 -9.47 5.35
CA ALA A 114 -0.09 -9.59 4.37
C ALA A 114 -1.32 -10.28 4.98
N ASP A 115 -1.11 -11.21 5.93
CA ASP A 115 -2.18 -11.81 6.72
C ASP A 115 -2.83 -10.77 7.64
N GLU A 116 -4.16 -10.76 7.64
CA GLU A 116 -4.92 -9.77 8.43
C GLU A 116 -4.72 -9.95 9.93
N ARG A 117 -4.65 -11.19 10.42
CA ARG A 117 -4.51 -11.47 11.84
C ARG A 117 -3.14 -11.02 12.34
N GLU A 118 -2.07 -11.28 11.58
CA GLU A 118 -0.73 -10.83 11.94
C GLU A 118 -0.61 -9.31 11.89
N ARG A 119 -1.20 -8.67 10.88
CA ARG A 119 -1.30 -7.21 10.79
C ARG A 119 -2.03 -6.61 12.00
N ARG A 120 -3.15 -7.20 12.43
CA ARG A 120 -3.90 -6.76 13.63
C ARG A 120 -3.11 -6.94 14.93
N LYS A 121 -2.32 -8.02 15.05
CA LYS A 121 -1.42 -8.20 16.19
C LYS A 121 -0.37 -7.10 16.25
N MET A 122 0.24 -6.74 15.12
CA MET A 122 1.21 -5.65 15.05
C MET A 122 0.57 -4.32 15.46
N GLU A 123 -0.60 -4.00 14.93
CA GLU A 123 -1.33 -2.77 15.32
C GLU A 123 -1.60 -2.72 16.81
N SER A 124 -2.08 -3.82 17.40
CA SER A 124 -2.37 -3.91 18.83
C SER A 124 -1.09 -3.75 19.67
N GLU A 125 0.03 -4.31 19.21
CA GLU A 125 1.33 -4.14 19.87
C GLU A 125 1.81 -2.69 19.84
N LEU A 126 1.66 -2.02 18.69
CA LEU A 126 1.99 -0.60 18.56
C LEU A 126 1.11 0.27 19.44
N GLU A 127 -0.20 -0.04 19.51
CA GLU A 127 -1.14 0.65 20.38
C GLU A 127 -0.77 0.51 21.86
N ARG A 128 -0.41 -0.71 22.30
CA ARG A 128 0.07 -0.95 23.67
C ARG A 128 1.34 -0.18 23.98
N ARG A 129 2.35 -0.25 23.10
CA ARG A 129 3.64 0.46 23.30
C ARG A 129 3.50 1.97 23.30
N ALA A 130 2.54 2.51 22.55
CA ALA A 130 2.28 3.94 22.46
C ALA A 130 1.21 4.44 23.44
N ASN A 131 0.67 3.58 24.32
CA ASN A 131 -0.45 3.88 25.20
C ASN A 131 -1.65 4.51 24.45
N ALA A 132 -1.93 4.00 23.25
CA ALA A 132 -2.96 4.49 22.36
C ALA A 132 -4.26 3.68 22.51
N PRO A 133 -5.43 4.30 22.26
CA PRO A 133 -6.70 3.57 22.31
C PRO A 133 -6.81 2.55 21.16
N PRO A 134 -7.60 1.47 21.34
CA PRO A 134 -7.80 0.46 20.30
C PRO A 134 -8.31 1.05 18.97
N GLY A 135 -7.69 0.61 17.87
CA GLY A 135 -7.99 1.07 16.52
C GLY A 135 -7.52 2.50 16.23
N ALA A 136 -6.56 3.02 16.99
CA ALA A 136 -5.90 4.31 16.73
C ALA A 136 -4.69 4.17 15.80
N VAL A 137 -4.24 2.94 15.52
CA VAL A 137 -3.14 2.63 14.60
C VAL A 137 -3.65 1.76 13.45
N LEU A 138 -3.12 2.02 12.25
CA LEU A 138 -3.33 1.24 11.04
C LEU A 138 -1.97 0.88 10.44
N VAL A 139 -1.78 -0.40 10.15
CA VAL A 139 -0.63 -0.89 9.38
C VAL A 139 -1.11 -1.18 7.96
N ASP A 140 -0.55 -0.49 6.98
CA ASP A 140 -0.78 -0.73 5.56
C ASP A 140 0.44 -1.44 4.98
N VAL A 141 0.19 -2.54 4.29
CA VAL A 141 1.18 -3.30 3.54
C VAL A 141 0.61 -3.40 2.13
N PRO A 142 1.26 -2.81 1.11
CA PRO A 142 0.80 -2.98 -0.25
C PRO A 142 0.86 -4.45 -0.58
N ASP A 143 -0.25 -5.00 -1.09
CA ASP A 143 -0.33 -6.41 -1.45
C ASP A 143 0.86 -6.77 -2.37
N PRO A 144 1.70 -7.76 -2.00
CA PRO A 144 2.71 -8.34 -2.91
C PRO A 144 2.07 -8.82 -4.22
N GLY A 145 0.80 -9.20 -4.15
CA GLY A 145 -0.09 -9.54 -5.23
C GLY A 145 -0.37 -8.41 -6.21
N LEU A 146 -0.04 -7.15 -5.94
CA LEU A 146 -0.03 -6.09 -6.98
C LEU A 146 0.95 -6.41 -8.13
N VAL A 147 1.99 -7.21 -7.84
CA VAL A 147 2.91 -7.75 -8.85
C VAL A 147 2.28 -8.93 -9.61
N LEU A 148 1.31 -9.65 -9.01
CA LEU A 148 0.63 -10.83 -9.55
C LEU A 148 -0.68 -10.49 -10.29
N SER A 149 -1.48 -9.54 -9.80
CA SER A 149 -2.68 -9.02 -10.44
C SER A 149 -2.33 -8.17 -11.65
N GLU A 150 -1.10 -7.68 -11.71
CA GLU A 150 -0.60 -6.91 -12.83
C GLU A 150 0.82 -7.38 -13.24
N PRO A 151 0.93 -8.61 -13.82
CA PRO A 151 2.19 -9.19 -14.28
C PRO A 151 2.95 -8.31 -15.29
N ARG A 152 2.24 -7.35 -15.89
CA ARG A 152 2.74 -6.32 -16.82
C ARG A 152 3.61 -5.25 -16.15
N LEU A 153 3.70 -5.21 -14.82
CA LEU A 153 4.62 -4.31 -14.11
C LEU A 153 6.07 -4.76 -14.21
N LYS A 154 6.33 -6.08 -14.18
CA LYS A 154 7.65 -6.62 -14.51
C LYS A 154 7.78 -6.90 -16.02
N ARG A 155 6.74 -7.48 -16.63
CA ARG A 155 6.73 -7.81 -18.07
C ARG A 155 6.10 -6.70 -18.87
N THR A 156 6.87 -5.66 -19.15
CA THR A 156 6.54 -4.80 -20.31
C THR A 156 7.06 -5.49 -21.57
N ASP A 157 6.56 -6.69 -21.86
CA ASP A 157 6.96 -7.50 -23.04
C ASP A 157 6.28 -6.96 -24.30
N ILE A 158 6.22 -5.64 -24.45
CA ILE A 158 5.82 -5.02 -25.70
C ILE A 158 7.03 -5.15 -26.61
N ASN A 159 6.93 -6.05 -27.57
CA ASN A 159 7.97 -6.22 -28.58
C ASN A 159 7.86 -5.09 -29.60
N VAL A 160 9.01 -4.58 -30.01
CA VAL A 160 9.13 -3.63 -31.10
C VAL A 160 9.32 -4.43 -32.38
N LEU A 161 8.50 -4.14 -33.39
CA LEU A 161 8.54 -4.78 -34.69
C LEU A 161 9.83 -4.39 -35.43
N GLY A 162 10.58 -5.39 -35.88
CA GLY A 162 11.79 -5.29 -36.68
C GLY A 162 12.00 -6.59 -37.46
N GLU A 163 13.18 -6.78 -38.05
CA GLU A 163 13.53 -8.05 -38.72
C GLU A 163 13.41 -9.26 -37.79
N ARG A 164 13.74 -9.04 -36.51
CA ARG A 164 13.39 -9.91 -35.40
C ARG A 164 12.69 -9.07 -34.33
N PRO A 165 11.50 -9.46 -33.85
CA PRO A 165 10.85 -8.76 -32.75
C PRO A 165 11.69 -8.84 -31.48
N GLU A 166 11.97 -7.70 -30.88
CA GLU A 166 12.77 -7.58 -29.65
C GLU A 166 11.99 -6.83 -28.56
N PRO A 167 12.16 -7.17 -27.28
CA PRO A 167 11.46 -6.49 -26.20
C PRO A 167 11.94 -5.04 -26.07
N LEU A 168 11.02 -4.13 -25.73
CA LEU A 168 11.35 -2.71 -25.55
C LEU A 168 12.52 -2.48 -24.57
N SER A 169 12.63 -3.29 -23.52
CA SER A 169 13.72 -3.19 -22.54
C SER A 169 15.10 -3.60 -23.08
N ALA A 170 15.17 -4.33 -24.21
CA ALA A 170 16.42 -4.59 -24.91
C ALA A 170 16.90 -3.35 -25.69
N ILE A 171 15.95 -2.58 -26.24
CA ILE A 171 16.20 -1.45 -27.14
C ILE A 171 16.34 -0.12 -26.38
N SER A 172 15.45 0.14 -25.41
CA SER A 172 15.38 1.39 -24.64
C SER A 172 16.00 1.24 -23.25
N SER A 173 17.01 2.06 -22.98
CA SER A 173 17.63 2.18 -21.66
C SER A 173 16.66 2.74 -20.61
N LEU A 174 15.78 3.67 -21.01
CA LEU A 174 14.75 4.24 -20.15
C LEU A 174 13.74 3.18 -19.72
N ALA A 175 13.22 2.40 -20.68
CA ALA A 175 12.28 1.32 -20.38
C ALA A 175 12.91 0.28 -19.44
N ARG A 176 14.19 -0.06 -19.64
CA ARG A 176 14.95 -0.96 -18.75
C ARG A 176 15.09 -0.40 -17.34
N ALA A 177 15.41 0.88 -17.20
CA ALA A 177 15.53 1.53 -15.89
C ALA A 177 14.18 1.55 -15.15
N LEU A 178 13.08 1.86 -15.84
CA LEU A 178 11.75 1.88 -15.25
C LEU A 178 11.26 0.51 -14.76
N GLN A 179 11.69 -0.59 -15.39
CA GLN A 179 11.37 -1.96 -14.95
C GLN A 179 12.05 -2.35 -13.63
N ARG A 180 13.19 -1.73 -13.30
CA ARG A 180 13.93 -2.03 -12.05
C ARG A 180 13.35 -1.31 -10.85
N ARG A 181 12.65 -0.20 -11.07
CA ARG A 181 12.06 0.59 -9.99
C ARG A 181 10.83 -0.13 -9.43
N PRO A 182 10.73 -0.34 -8.11
CA PRO A 182 9.49 -0.81 -7.50
C PRO A 182 8.33 0.14 -7.82
N PRO A 183 7.15 -0.38 -8.18
CA PRO A 183 6.01 0.47 -8.51
C PRO A 183 5.42 1.19 -7.31
N VAL A 184 5.48 0.54 -6.14
CA VAL A 184 5.09 1.12 -4.87
C VAL A 184 6.36 1.57 -4.16
N PRO A 185 6.48 2.85 -3.76
CA PRO A 185 7.72 3.35 -3.16
C PRO A 185 7.98 2.85 -1.74
N TRP A 186 6.98 2.27 -1.08
CA TRP A 186 7.06 1.77 0.29
C TRP A 186 6.51 0.35 0.38
N CYS A 187 6.98 -0.43 1.35
CA CYS A 187 6.53 -1.80 1.61
C CYS A 187 5.76 -1.96 2.92
N LEU A 188 5.87 -0.98 3.82
CA LEU A 188 5.14 -0.92 5.08
C LEU A 188 4.86 0.56 5.39
N MET A 189 3.65 0.87 5.82
CA MET A 189 3.29 2.18 6.34
C MET A 189 2.47 2.03 7.62
N VAL A 190 2.95 2.66 8.70
CA VAL A 190 2.20 2.78 9.94
C VAL A 190 1.58 4.17 9.98
N SER A 191 0.27 4.23 10.17
CA SER A 191 -0.47 5.47 10.33
C SER A 191 -1.31 5.45 11.60
N CYS A 192 -1.52 6.62 12.21
CA CYS A 192 -2.24 6.72 13.46
C CYS A 192 -2.91 8.09 13.63
N GLN A 193 -3.65 8.26 14.73
CA GLN A 193 -4.17 9.57 15.11
C GLN A 193 -3.03 10.57 15.33
N GLU A 194 -3.28 11.85 15.00
CA GLU A 194 -2.25 12.88 14.95
C GLU A 194 -1.60 13.10 16.33
N GLU A 195 -2.40 12.97 17.38
CA GLU A 195 -2.04 13.22 18.78
C GLU A 195 -1.01 12.21 19.33
N ILE A 196 -0.97 11.00 18.77
CA ILE A 196 -0.10 9.89 19.23
C ILE A 196 1.02 9.58 18.22
N ARG A 197 1.22 10.45 17.23
CA ARG A 197 2.10 10.19 16.09
C ARG A 197 3.54 9.89 16.50
N GLU A 198 4.09 10.65 17.43
CA GLU A 198 5.48 10.51 17.84
C GLU A 198 5.74 9.22 18.61
N ASP A 199 4.83 8.86 19.52
CA ASP A 199 4.92 7.61 20.30
C ASP A 199 4.81 6.38 19.39
N VAL A 200 3.87 6.40 18.46
CA VAL A 200 3.70 5.32 17.47
C VAL A 200 4.93 5.23 16.55
N ALA A 201 5.52 6.35 16.13
CA ALA A 201 6.73 6.34 15.31
C ALA A 201 7.90 5.65 16.02
N ARG A 202 8.16 6.00 17.28
CA ARG A 202 9.21 5.37 18.11
C ARG A 202 8.93 3.89 18.36
N ALA A 203 7.67 3.53 18.60
CA ALA A 203 7.27 2.13 18.82
C ALA A 203 7.45 1.30 17.54
N ALA A 204 7.02 1.82 16.39
CA ALA A 204 7.13 1.16 15.09
C ALA A 204 8.59 0.92 14.71
N GLU A 205 9.45 1.91 14.89
CA GLU A 205 10.89 1.80 14.66
C GLU A 205 11.48 0.63 15.46
N LYS A 206 11.21 0.56 16.77
CA LYS A 206 11.69 -0.54 17.62
C LYS A 206 11.15 -1.91 17.23
N VAL A 207 9.86 -2.02 16.91
CA VAL A 207 9.25 -3.29 16.49
C VAL A 207 9.90 -3.79 15.21
N VAL A 208 10.02 -2.91 14.21
CA VAL A 208 10.58 -3.28 12.90
C VAL A 208 12.04 -3.65 13.00
N TRP A 209 12.88 -2.88 13.69
CA TRP A 209 14.31 -3.18 13.79
C TRP A 209 14.61 -4.37 14.72
N SER A 210 13.71 -4.71 15.64
CA SER A 210 13.83 -5.95 16.42
C SER A 210 13.74 -7.21 15.56
N VAL A 211 13.13 -7.13 14.38
CA VAL A 211 13.09 -8.23 13.42
C VAL A 211 14.47 -8.50 12.83
N LEU A 212 15.22 -7.45 12.48
CA LEU A 212 16.56 -7.57 11.88
C LEU A 212 17.65 -7.91 12.90
N SER A 213 17.45 -7.53 14.17
CA SER A 213 18.49 -7.66 15.18
C SER A 213 18.67 -9.09 15.69
N GLY A 214 17.77 -10.01 15.33
CA GLY A 214 17.67 -11.33 15.95
C GLY A 214 17.29 -11.22 17.43
N SER A 215 16.53 -12.19 17.94
CA SER A 215 16.47 -12.43 19.39
C SER A 215 17.79 -13.04 19.86
#